data_AF-A0A950P2E1-F1
#
_entry.id   AF-A0A950P2E1-F1
#
_cell.length_a   1.000
_cell.length_b   1.000
_cell.length_c   1.000
_cell.angle_alpha   90.00
_cell.angle_beta   90.00
_cell.angle_gamma   90.00
#
_symmetry.space_group_name_H-M   'P 1'
#
loop_
_entity.id
_entity.type
_entity.pdbx_description
1 polymer ?
#
loop_
_entity_poly.entity_id
_entity_poly.type
_entity_poly.pdbx_seq_one_letter_code
_entity_poly.pdbx_strand_id
1 'polypeptide(L)' 'MIALAAPEQGAESLFDGEGGEPMLDEVLAGVWEGLTAHRPAACPVCGERMHPEYGAHARPIGGRCEGCGSTLS' A
#
# COMPACT_ATOMS: atom_id res chain seq x y z
N MET A 1 -25.61 7.80 -44.62
CA MET A 1 -25.74 8.47 -43.31
C MET A 1 -24.44 8.26 -42.54
N ILE A 2 -23.76 9.38 -42.24
CA ILE A 2 -22.94 9.74 -41.07
C ILE A 2 -21.96 8.69 -40.47
N ALA A 3 -20.70 9.13 -40.38
CA ALA A 3 -19.59 8.54 -39.63
C ALA A 3 -19.64 8.84 -38.13
N LEU A 4 -19.03 7.98 -37.29
CA LEU A 4 -18.28 8.22 -36.03
C LEU A 4 -17.61 6.87 -35.68
N ALA A 5 -16.27 6.71 -35.69
CA ALA A 5 -15.31 7.04 -34.61
C ALA A 5 -15.80 6.55 -33.24
N ALA A 6 -15.11 5.69 -32.48
CA ALA A 6 -13.69 5.40 -32.33
C ALA A 6 -13.47 3.90 -31.99
N PRO A 7 -12.27 3.32 -32.15
CA PRO A 7 -11.93 2.14 -31.36
C PRO A 7 -12.02 2.55 -29.88
N GLU A 8 -12.71 1.77 -29.08
CA GLU A 8 -12.76 1.89 -27.61
C GLU A 8 -11.38 1.53 -27.01
N GLN A 9 -10.41 2.40 -27.29
CA GLN A 9 -9.07 2.43 -26.71
C GLN A 9 -9.19 3.05 -25.32
N GLY A 10 -9.20 2.23 -24.28
CA GLY A 10 -9.30 2.76 -22.93
C GLY A 10 -9.29 1.75 -21.79
N ALA A 11 -8.53 0.65 -21.90
CA ALA A 11 -8.12 -0.13 -20.73
C ALA A 11 -6.92 -1.05 -21.00
N GLU A 12 -6.07 -0.74 -22.00
CA GLU A 12 -4.70 -1.25 -21.94
C GLU A 12 -4.00 -0.48 -20.82
N SER A 13 -4.26 -0.93 -19.59
CA SER A 13 -3.46 -0.61 -18.43
C SER A 13 -2.03 -1.03 -18.74
N LEU A 14 -1.21 -0.07 -19.16
CA LEU A 14 0.24 -0.17 -19.39
C LEU A 14 1.03 -0.49 -18.09
N PHE A 15 0.41 -1.15 -17.12
CA PHE A 15 1.09 -1.71 -15.96
C PHE A 15 1.58 -3.11 -16.35
N ASP A 16 2.42 -3.16 -17.39
CA ASP A 16 3.14 -4.34 -17.81
C ASP A 16 4.13 -4.71 -16.69
N GLY A 17 3.96 -5.88 -16.11
CA GLY A 17 4.81 -6.37 -15.04
C GLY A 17 6.20 -6.69 -15.58
N GLU A 18 7.19 -5.87 -15.24
CA GLU A 18 8.59 -6.22 -14.99
C GLU A 18 9.35 -4.92 -14.58
N GLY A 19 9.39 -4.62 -13.27
CA GLY A 19 10.27 -3.57 -12.71
C GLY A 19 9.69 -2.16 -12.54
N GLY A 20 8.37 -1.99 -12.44
CA GLY A 20 7.74 -0.72 -12.09
C GLY A 20 7.83 -0.39 -10.59
N GLU A 21 7.85 0.91 -10.24
CA GLU A 21 7.69 1.33 -8.85
C GLU A 21 6.34 0.83 -8.30
N PRO A 22 6.29 0.26 -7.09
CA PRO A 22 5.05 -0.29 -6.54
C PRO A 22 4.01 0.81 -6.36
N MET A 23 2.76 0.48 -6.65
CA MET A 23 1.65 1.39 -6.42
C MET A 23 1.47 1.62 -4.92
N LEU A 24 0.92 2.79 -4.55
CA LEU A 24 0.71 3.12 -3.14
C LEU A 24 -0.13 2.06 -2.41
N ASP A 25 -1.15 1.50 -3.05
CA ASP A 25 -1.98 0.43 -2.48
C ASP A 25 -1.16 -0.82 -2.17
N GLU A 26 -0.26 -1.23 -3.06
CA GLU A 26 0.63 -2.38 -2.86
C GLU A 26 1.60 -2.13 -1.70
N VAL A 27 2.15 -0.92 -1.62
CA VAL A 27 3.01 -0.51 -0.51
C VAL A 27 2.24 -0.58 0.82
N LEU A 28 1.05 0.01 0.89
CA LEU A 28 0.24 0.02 2.10
C LEU A 28 -0.25 -1.38 2.48
N ALA A 29 -0.64 -2.20 1.50
CA ALA A 29 -1.04 -3.59 1.70
C ALA A 29 0.11 -4.41 2.30
N GLY A 30 1.33 -4.26 1.78
CA GLY A 30 2.52 -4.93 2.31
C GLY A 30 2.84 -4.50 3.76
N VAL A 31 2.68 -3.22 4.09
CA VAL A 31 2.82 -2.73 5.47
C VAL A 31 1.77 -3.36 6.37
N TRP A 32 0.49 -3.34 5.97
CA TRP A 32 -0.60 -3.96 6.71
C TRP A 32 -0.43 -5.47 6.91
N GLU A 33 0.07 -6.20 5.91
CA GLU A 33 0.38 -7.62 6.04
C GLU A 33 1.42 -7.87 7.15
N GLY A 34 2.49 -7.07 7.18
CA GLY A 34 3.50 -7.16 8.25
C GLY A 34 2.89 -6.92 9.64
N LEU A 35 2.11 -5.85 9.79
CA LEU A 35 1.52 -5.44 11.07
C LEU A 35 0.46 -6.45 11.55
N THR A 36 -0.39 -6.94 10.65
CA THR A 36 -1.41 -7.96 10.96
C THR A 36 -0.78 -9.30 11.33
N ALA A 37 0.40 -9.60 10.82
CA ALA A 37 1.23 -10.74 11.23
C ALA A 37 1.98 -10.52 12.56
N HIS A 38 1.68 -9.45 13.31
CA HIS A 38 2.36 -9.06 14.54
C HIS A 38 3.87 -8.80 14.37
N ARG A 39 4.28 -8.33 13.18
CA ARG A 39 5.68 -8.01 12.87
C ARG A 39 5.84 -6.51 12.56
N PRO A 40 7.00 -5.92 12.84
CA PRO A 40 7.31 -4.59 12.34
C PRO A 40 7.43 -4.61 10.81
N ALA A 41 7.03 -3.50 10.19
CA ALA A 41 7.14 -3.27 8.74
C ALA A 41 8.04 -2.04 8.47
N ALA A 42 8.43 -1.82 7.22
CA ALA A 42 9.11 -0.58 6.83
C ALA A 42 8.09 0.56 6.75
N CYS A 43 8.42 1.72 7.31
CA CYS A 43 7.57 2.90 7.22
C CYS A 43 7.53 3.41 5.77
N PRO A 44 6.35 3.58 5.16
CA PRO A 44 6.24 4.05 3.78
C PRO A 44 6.68 5.52 3.61
N VAL A 45 6.90 6.25 4.71
CA VAL A 45 7.30 7.66 4.70
C VAL A 45 8.80 7.84 4.83
N CYS A 46 9.45 7.14 5.76
CA CYS A 46 10.88 7.35 6.08
C CYS A 46 11.73 6.07 6.02
N GLY A 47 11.16 4.91 5.67
CA GLY A 47 11.85 3.62 5.58
C GLY A 47 12.18 2.95 6.92
N GLU A 48 12.15 3.69 8.04
CA GLU A 48 12.43 3.16 9.37
C GLU A 48 11.35 2.17 9.85
N ARG A 49 11.65 1.36 10.87
CA ARG A 49 10.70 0.40 11.43
C ARG A 49 9.38 1.06 11.92
N MET A 50 8.28 0.44 11.53
CA MET A 50 6.92 0.73 11.97
C MET A 50 6.41 -0.46 12.78
N HIS A 51 6.09 -0.22 14.05
CA HIS A 51 5.64 -1.24 14.97
C HIS A 51 4.10 -1.32 14.99
N PRO A 52 3.52 -2.53 15.13
CA PRO A 52 2.08 -2.69 15.26
C PRO A 52 1.55 -2.02 16.52
N GLU A 53 0.43 -1.32 16.38
CA GLU A 53 -0.37 -0.82 17.48
C GLU A 53 -1.52 -1.79 17.75
N TYR A 54 -1.77 -2.07 19.03
CA TYR A 54 -2.69 -3.13 19.45
C TYR A 54 -3.91 -2.57 20.15
N GLY A 55 -5.09 -3.04 19.74
CA GLY A 55 -6.36 -2.79 20.38
C GLY A 55 -6.78 -3.93 21.31
N ALA A 56 -8.10 -4.06 21.51
CA ALA A 56 -8.68 -5.11 22.32
C ALA A 56 -8.24 -6.52 21.84
N HIS A 57 -8.06 -7.43 22.79
CA HIS A 57 -7.63 -8.81 22.53
C HIS A 57 -6.32 -8.94 21.75
N ALA A 58 -5.40 -7.97 21.92
CA ALA A 58 -4.12 -7.91 21.23
C ALA A 58 -4.24 -7.94 19.69
N ARG A 59 -5.33 -7.42 19.14
CA ARG A 59 -5.50 -7.30 17.69
C ARG A 59 -4.71 -6.11 17.15
N PRO A 60 -3.89 -6.27 16.12
CA PRO A 60 -3.33 -5.15 15.37
C PRO A 60 -4.47 -4.25 14.87
N ILE A 61 -4.40 -2.96 15.16
CA ILE A 61 -5.35 -1.94 14.70
C ILE A 61 -4.68 -0.85 13.86
N GLY A 62 -3.36 -0.96 13.68
CA GLY A 62 -2.57 0.05 13.01
C GLY A 62 -1.08 -0.16 13.24
N GLY A 63 -0.30 0.87 12.95
CA GLY A 63 1.12 0.89 13.23
C GLY A 63 1.66 2.29 13.41
N ARG A 64 2.73 2.40 14.21
CA ARG A 64 3.43 3.66 14.49
C ARG A 64 4.91 3.53 14.17
N CYS A 65 5.43 4.46 13.38
CA CYS A 65 6.84 4.53 13.04
C CYS A 65 7.69 5.01 14.23
N GLU A 66 8.80 4.34 14.51
CA GLU A 66 9.73 4.75 15.58
C GLU A 66 10.60 5.96 15.19
N GLY A 67 10.82 6.18 13.88
CA GLY A 67 11.65 7.27 13.37
C GLY A 67 10.88 8.57 13.17
N CYS A 68 9.90 8.59 12.26
CA CYS A 68 9.17 9.82 11.91
C CYS A 68 7.85 10.02 12.66
N GLY A 69 7.41 9.03 13.44
CA GLY A 69 6.16 9.10 14.22
C GLY A 69 4.88 8.95 13.41
N SER A 70 4.96 8.76 12.09
CA SER A 70 3.80 8.50 11.22
C SER A 70 2.98 7.31 11.71
N THR A 71 1.66 7.43 11.60
CA THR A 71 0.68 6.42 11.99
C THR A 71 -0.04 5.86 10.77
N LEU A 72 -0.37 4.57 10.80
CA LEU A 72 -1.21 3.88 9.84
C LEU A 72 -2.40 3.27 10.61
N SER A 73 -3.64 3.53 10.17
CA SER A 73 -4.88 3.14 10.87
C SER A 73 -6.00 2.84 9.89
#